data_AF-A0A855FZ40-F1
#
_entry.id   AF-A0A855FZ40-F1
#
_cell.length_a   1.000
_cell.length_b   1.000
_cell.length_c   1.000
_cell.angle_alpha   90.00
_cell.angle_beta   90.00
_cell.angle_gamma   90.00
#
_symmetry.space_group_name_H-M   'P 1'
#
loop_
_entity.id
_entity.type
_entity.pdbx_description
1 polymer ?
#
loop_
_entity_poly.entity_id
_entity_poly.type
_entity_poly.pdbx_seq_one_letter_code
_entity_poly.pdbx_strand_id
1 'polypeptide(L)'
;MIQETGLNQHRSLYIYTDQSSYEPLARIDKRGNDPEKVMYFHTDLNGAPEELTNENGKILWECSYQLWGKRIHEIKHESIEQNLRYQGQYLDRETGLHYNTFRYYDPDIGRFTQPDPIGLLGGFNLYQYAPNGLTWIDPWGLACTGRLGKQARLRELENDLKQPKHVRGWIK
;
A
#
# COMPACT_ATOMS: atom_id res chain seq x y z
N MET A 1 -3.20 -6.70 9.77
CA MET A 1 -3.22 -5.55 10.70
C MET A 1 -1.80 -5.01 10.76
N ILE A 2 -1.60 -3.74 10.41
CA ILE A 2 -0.29 -3.05 10.47
C ILE A 2 -0.37 -1.98 11.55
N GLN A 3 0.70 -1.78 12.30
CA GLN A 3 0.78 -0.77 13.34
C GLN A 3 1.93 0.19 13.06
N GLU A 4 1.62 1.48 13.07
CA GLU A 4 2.60 2.56 13.09
C GLU A 4 2.66 3.13 14.50
N THR A 5 3.87 3.43 14.97
CA THR A 5 4.09 4.10 16.27
C THR A 5 4.97 5.31 16.04
N GLY A 6 4.40 6.49 16.19
CA GLY A 6 5.09 7.76 16.08
C GLY A 6 5.77 8.18 17.38
N LEU A 7 6.64 9.17 17.27
CA LEU A 7 7.20 9.88 18.42
C LEU A 7 6.03 10.56 19.17
N ASN A 8 6.01 10.47 20.50
CA ASN A 8 4.93 10.92 21.42
C ASN A 8 3.77 9.93 21.69
N GLN A 9 4.02 8.61 21.68
CA GLN A 9 3.01 7.60 22.00
C GLN A 9 1.76 7.68 21.11
N HIS A 10 1.92 8.24 19.89
CA HIS A 10 0.88 8.20 18.88
C HIS A 10 0.96 6.84 18.18
N ARG A 11 -0.11 6.05 18.27
CA ARG A 11 -0.21 4.75 17.63
C ARG A 11 -1.34 4.79 16.63
N SER A 12 -1.04 4.38 15.40
CA SER A 12 -2.03 4.18 14.34
C SER A 12 -2.11 2.70 14.01
N LEU A 13 -3.31 2.14 14.08
CA LEU A 13 -3.58 0.75 13.75
C LEU A 13 -4.42 0.68 12.48
N TYR A 14 -3.94 -0.04 11.46
CA TYR A 14 -4.62 -0.21 10.19
C TYR A 14 -5.29 -1.59 10.12
N ILE A 15 -6.59 -1.56 9.83
CA ILE A 15 -7.45 -2.72 9.62
C ILE A 15 -7.71 -2.83 8.11
N TYR A 16 -7.62 -4.05 7.58
CA TYR A 16 -7.80 -4.37 6.16
C TYR A 16 -9.03 -5.25 5.97
N THR A 17 -9.57 -5.29 4.76
CA THR A 17 -10.84 -5.99 4.44
C THR A 17 -10.79 -7.49 4.69
N ASP A 18 -9.65 -8.15 4.45
CA ASP A 18 -9.43 -9.55 4.78
C ASP A 18 -7.94 -9.86 5.03
N GLN A 19 -7.61 -11.10 5.43
CA GLN A 19 -6.25 -11.51 5.79
C GLN A 19 -5.26 -11.54 4.61
N SER A 20 -5.78 -11.59 3.38
CA SER A 20 -5.00 -11.65 2.13
C SER A 20 -5.06 -10.36 1.32
N SER A 21 -5.85 -9.38 1.76
CA SER A 21 -6.05 -8.10 1.14
C SER A 21 -5.22 -7.01 1.81
N TYR A 22 -4.77 -6.07 0.99
CA TYR A 22 -4.09 -4.85 1.43
C TYR A 22 -4.98 -3.62 1.24
N GLU A 23 -6.27 -3.83 0.94
CA GLU A 23 -7.28 -2.78 0.88
C GLU A 23 -7.64 -2.32 2.29
N PRO A 24 -7.36 -1.05 2.65
CA PRO A 24 -7.58 -0.56 4.00
C PRO A 24 -9.07 -0.34 4.25
N LEU A 25 -9.54 -0.75 5.43
CA LEU A 25 -10.92 -0.62 5.87
C LEU A 25 -11.06 0.49 6.93
N ALA A 26 -10.20 0.45 7.95
CA ALA A 26 -10.27 1.40 9.05
C ALA A 26 -8.89 1.71 9.63
N ARG A 27 -8.78 2.89 10.26
CA ARG A 27 -7.63 3.33 11.04
C ARG A 27 -8.09 3.67 12.45
N ILE A 28 -7.35 3.19 13.44
CA ILE A 28 -7.57 3.53 14.85
C ILE A 28 -6.35 4.30 15.35
N ASP A 29 -6.57 5.55 15.74
CA ASP A 29 -5.52 6.40 16.32
C ASP A 29 -5.69 6.50 17.84
N LYS A 30 -4.59 6.27 18.55
CA LYS A 30 -4.46 6.42 20.00
C LYS A 30 -3.31 7.35 20.32
N ARG A 31 -3.55 8.38 21.13
CA ARG A 31 -2.54 9.35 21.57
C ARG A 31 -2.56 9.46 23.09
N GLY A 32 -1.53 8.93 23.75
CA GLY A 32 -1.45 8.97 25.22
C GLY A 32 -2.74 8.46 25.89
N ASN A 33 -3.36 9.31 26.71
CA ASN A 33 -4.61 8.98 27.44
C ASN A 33 -5.90 9.37 26.69
N ASP A 34 -5.81 10.02 25.53
CA ASP A 34 -7.00 10.42 24.76
C ASP A 34 -7.81 9.21 24.32
N PRO A 35 -9.15 9.31 24.18
CA PRO A 35 -9.96 8.22 23.64
C PRO A 35 -9.47 7.80 22.25
N GLU A 36 -9.62 6.51 21.93
CA GLU A 36 -9.33 6.00 20.59
C GLU A 36 -10.26 6.65 19.57
N LYS A 37 -9.69 7.05 18.43
CA LYS A 37 -10.43 7.62 17.31
C LYS A 37 -10.46 6.61 16.17
N VAL A 38 -11.65 6.16 15.81
CA VAL A 38 -11.86 5.25 14.69
C VAL A 38 -12.21 6.05 13.45
N MET A 39 -11.54 5.74 12.35
CA MET A 39 -11.69 6.39 11.06
C MET A 39 -11.86 5.33 9.98
N TYR A 40 -12.65 5.63 8.95
CA TYR A 40 -13.06 4.68 7.93
C TYR A 40 -12.54 5.14 6.57
N PHE A 41 -11.93 4.22 5.84
CA PHE A 41 -11.44 4.47 4.49
C PHE A 41 -12.54 4.23 3.47
N HIS A 42 -12.56 5.09 2.45
CA HIS A 42 -13.32 4.86 1.22
C HIS A 42 -12.31 4.78 0.08
N THR A 43 -12.37 3.69 -0.68
CA THR A 43 -11.33 3.31 -1.63
C THR A 43 -11.87 3.20 -3.06
N ASP A 44 -11.03 3.50 -4.03
CA ASP A 44 -11.28 3.23 -5.45
C ASP A 44 -11.20 1.71 -5.75
N LEU A 45 -11.56 1.31 -6.96
CA LEU A 45 -11.55 -0.07 -7.46
C LEU A 45 -10.18 -0.77 -7.37
N ASN A 46 -9.07 -0.04 -7.34
CA ASN A 46 -7.73 -0.59 -7.13
C ASN A 46 -7.34 -0.66 -5.64
N GLY A 47 -8.20 -0.19 -4.74
CA GLY A 47 -7.97 -0.12 -3.29
C GLY A 47 -7.18 1.12 -2.84
N ALA A 48 -6.97 2.12 -3.70
CA ALA A 48 -6.40 3.41 -3.30
C ALA A 48 -7.38 4.16 -2.39
N PRO A 49 -6.96 4.65 -1.21
CA PRO A 49 -7.78 5.52 -0.38
C PRO A 49 -8.12 6.84 -1.06
N GLU A 50 -9.39 7.11 -1.32
CA GLU A 50 -9.87 8.40 -1.82
C GLU A 50 -10.37 9.30 -0.70
N GLU A 51 -10.96 8.73 0.35
CA GLU A 51 -11.47 9.50 1.49
C GLU A 51 -11.20 8.78 2.82
N LEU A 52 -11.15 9.57 3.89
CA LEU A 52 -11.10 9.11 5.27
C LEU A 52 -12.13 9.88 6.10
N THR A 53 -13.09 9.17 6.69
CA THR A 53 -14.17 9.77 7.49
C THR A 53 -14.08 9.39 8.96
N ASN A 54 -14.62 10.22 9.85
CA ASN A 54 -14.86 9.80 11.24
C ASN A 54 -16.14 8.96 11.38
N GLU A 55 -16.46 8.55 12.61
CA GLU A 55 -17.67 7.80 12.98
C GLU A 55 -19.00 8.48 12.63
N ASN A 56 -19.02 9.80 12.46
CA ASN A 56 -20.21 10.56 12.08
C ASN A 56 -20.30 10.80 10.56
N GLY A 57 -19.39 10.22 9.76
CA GLY A 57 -19.33 10.41 8.32
C GLY A 57 -18.74 11.75 7.87
N LYS A 58 -18.12 12.53 8.78
CA LYS A 58 -17.41 13.76 8.40
C LYS A 58 -16.09 13.40 7.72
N ILE A 59 -15.84 13.97 6.55
CA ILE A 59 -14.57 13.84 5.83
C ILE A 59 -13.45 14.54 6.62
N LEU A 60 -12.37 13.80 6.88
CA LEU A 60 -11.16 14.26 7.57
C LEU A 60 -10.02 14.50 6.58
N TRP A 61 -9.97 13.69 5.51
CA TRP A 61 -8.97 13.72 4.46
C TRP A 61 -9.57 13.17 3.17
N GLU A 62 -9.19 13.75 2.03
CA GLU A 62 -9.57 13.25 0.71
C GLU A 62 -8.44 13.45 -0.30
N CYS A 63 -8.41 12.61 -1.31
CA CYS A 63 -7.37 12.58 -2.34
C CYS A 63 -7.90 11.94 -3.62
N SER A 64 -7.46 12.45 -4.77
CA SER A 64 -7.71 11.82 -6.06
C SER A 64 -6.41 11.53 -6.79
N TYR A 65 -6.48 10.56 -7.69
CA TYR A 65 -5.31 10.01 -8.38
C TYR A 65 -5.53 9.94 -9.89
N GLN A 66 -4.44 10.05 -10.63
CA GLN A 66 -4.35 9.55 -11.98
C GLN A 66 -4.22 8.01 -11.98
N LEU A 67 -4.33 7.39 -13.15
CA LEU A 67 -4.32 5.94 -13.34
C LEU A 67 -3.11 5.21 -12.72
N TRP A 68 -1.96 5.87 -12.59
CA TRP A 68 -0.73 5.31 -12.03
C TRP A 68 -0.42 5.81 -10.62
N GLY A 69 -1.41 6.35 -9.92
CA GLY A 69 -1.29 6.70 -8.50
C GLY A 69 -0.69 8.08 -8.27
N LYS A 70 -0.39 8.83 -9.34
CA LYS A 70 -0.01 10.24 -9.22
C LYS A 70 -1.18 11.03 -8.66
N ARG A 71 -0.96 11.68 -7.54
CA ARG A 71 -1.94 12.52 -6.88
C ARG A 71 -2.31 13.73 -7.75
N ILE A 72 -3.61 13.98 -7.93
CA ILE A 72 -4.13 15.21 -8.57
C ILE A 72 -4.40 16.27 -7.49
N HIS A 73 -5.13 15.90 -6.43
CA HIS A 73 -5.36 16.77 -5.26
C HIS A 73 -5.24 15.98 -3.94
N GLU A 74 -4.82 16.66 -2.87
CA GLU A 74 -4.94 16.19 -1.47
C GLU A 74 -5.58 17.31 -0.67
N ILE A 75 -6.65 17.03 0.06
CA ILE A 75 -7.27 17.98 0.97
C ILE A 75 -7.28 17.38 2.38
N LYS A 76 -6.73 18.15 3.33
CA LYS A 76 -6.71 17.83 4.76
C LYS A 76 -7.71 18.72 5.47
N HIS A 77 -8.88 18.19 5.82
CA HIS A 77 -9.90 18.93 6.56
C HIS A 77 -9.54 19.05 8.05
N GLU A 78 -8.73 18.11 8.55
CA GLU A 78 -8.14 18.14 9.88
C GLU A 78 -6.63 17.86 9.81
N SER A 79 -5.93 18.09 10.92
CA SER A 79 -4.49 17.81 11.03
C SER A 79 -4.24 16.30 11.18
N ILE A 80 -4.49 15.58 10.09
CA ILE A 80 -4.25 14.14 9.95
C ILE A 80 -3.28 13.87 8.79
N GLU A 81 -2.37 12.94 9.01
CA GLU A 81 -1.46 12.46 7.98
C GLU A 81 -1.88 11.07 7.50
N GLN A 82 -2.43 11.02 6.30
CA GLN A 82 -2.75 9.77 5.62
C GLN A 82 -1.75 9.51 4.48
N ASN A 83 -1.00 8.42 4.60
CA ASN A 83 0.09 8.09 3.68
C ASN A 83 -0.15 6.81 2.89
N LEU A 84 -1.20 6.03 3.17
CA LEU A 84 -1.53 4.87 2.34
C LEU A 84 -1.85 5.28 0.90
N ARG A 85 -1.40 4.47 -0.07
CA ARG A 85 -1.62 4.66 -1.51
C ARG A 85 -2.26 3.40 -2.09
N TYR A 86 -1.83 2.91 -3.26
CA TYR A 86 -2.28 1.59 -3.71
C TYR A 86 -2.03 0.53 -2.65
N GLN A 87 -2.72 -0.59 -2.78
CA GLN A 87 -2.62 -1.72 -1.86
C GLN A 87 -1.15 -2.13 -1.61
N GLY A 88 -0.70 -1.98 -0.36
CA GLY A 88 0.67 -2.26 0.07
C GLY A 88 1.68 -1.11 -0.13
N GLN A 89 1.23 0.06 -0.59
CA GLN A 89 2.06 1.25 -0.78
C GLN A 89 1.92 2.25 0.37
N TYR A 90 3.06 2.81 0.77
CA TYR A 90 3.14 3.91 1.73
C TYR A 90 3.83 5.11 1.07
N LEU A 91 3.20 6.29 1.09
CA LEU A 91 3.81 7.51 0.60
C LEU A 91 4.95 7.94 1.54
N ASP A 92 6.14 8.01 0.99
CA ASP A 92 7.22 8.82 1.56
C ASP A 92 7.03 10.27 1.14
N ARG A 93 6.68 11.13 2.11
CA ARG A 93 6.42 12.55 1.84
C ARG A 93 7.68 13.36 1.52
N GLU A 94 8.87 12.88 1.89
CA GLU A 94 10.12 13.58 1.61
C GLU A 94 10.48 13.49 0.13
N THR A 95 10.33 12.29 -0.44
CA THR A 95 10.68 12.01 -1.84
C THR A 95 9.50 12.10 -2.80
N GLY A 96 8.27 11.94 -2.30
CA GLY A 96 7.08 11.77 -3.13
C GLY A 96 6.92 10.35 -3.70
N LEU A 97 7.87 9.46 -3.45
CA LEU A 97 7.82 8.07 -3.90
C LEU A 97 6.93 7.23 -3.00
N HIS A 98 6.38 6.16 -3.56
CA HIS A 98 5.58 5.20 -2.81
C HIS A 98 6.47 4.00 -2.46
N TYR A 99 6.67 3.75 -1.17
CA TYR A 99 7.38 2.58 -0.69
C TYR A 99 6.47 1.35 -0.75
N ASN A 100 6.84 0.38 -1.58
CA ASN A 100 6.41 -1.01 -1.50
C ASN A 100 7.52 -1.76 -0.77
N THR A 101 7.20 -2.67 0.14
CA THR A 101 8.15 -3.41 1.01
C THR A 101 9.59 -3.60 0.47
N PHE A 102 9.77 -4.01 -0.79
CA PHE A 102 11.11 -4.20 -1.39
C PHE A 102 11.57 -3.11 -2.37
N ARG A 103 10.71 -2.21 -2.84
CA ARG A 103 11.01 -1.23 -3.90
C ARG A 103 10.27 0.09 -3.72
N TYR A 104 10.90 1.18 -4.17
CA TYR A 104 10.22 2.47 -4.30
C TYR A 104 9.60 2.60 -5.68
N TYR A 105 8.30 2.88 -5.70
CA TYR A 105 7.50 3.17 -6.88
C TYR A 105 7.41 4.68 -7.11
N ASP A 106 7.64 5.09 -8.35
CA ASP A 106 7.48 6.45 -8.81
C ASP A 106 6.11 6.59 -9.52
N PRO A 107 5.15 7.29 -8.90
CA PRO A 107 3.81 7.47 -9.48
C PRO A 107 3.79 8.42 -10.69
N ASP A 108 4.80 9.27 -10.87
CA ASP A 108 4.87 10.19 -12.02
C ASP A 108 5.12 9.46 -13.33
N ILE A 109 5.87 8.37 -13.28
CA ILE A 109 6.20 7.54 -14.46
C ILE A 109 5.55 6.15 -14.44
N GLY A 110 4.91 5.77 -13.33
CA GLY A 110 4.17 4.52 -13.19
C GLY A 110 5.03 3.26 -13.06
N ARG A 111 6.22 3.36 -12.44
CA ARG A 111 7.24 2.28 -12.43
C ARG A 111 8.03 2.24 -11.13
N PHE A 112 8.69 1.11 -10.85
CA PHE A 112 9.68 1.05 -9.79
C PHE A 112 10.96 1.79 -10.18
N THR A 113 11.63 2.35 -9.17
CA THR A 113 12.92 3.06 -9.33
C THR A 113 14.11 2.11 -9.28
N GLN A 114 13.96 0.92 -8.68
CA GLN A 114 14.96 -0.13 -8.62
C GLN A 114 14.57 -1.36 -9.47
N PRO A 115 15.54 -2.10 -10.03
CA PRO A 115 15.27 -3.37 -10.69
C PRO A 115 14.73 -4.40 -9.70
N ASP A 116 13.91 -5.33 -10.20
CA ASP A 116 13.31 -6.40 -9.42
C ASP A 116 14.38 -7.28 -8.74
N PRO A 117 14.39 -7.40 -7.38
CA PRO A 117 15.38 -8.19 -6.67
C PRO A 117 15.25 -9.70 -6.94
N ILE A 118 14.09 -10.19 -7.39
CA ILE A 118 13.92 -11.58 -7.82
C ILE A 118 14.21 -11.78 -9.33
N GLY A 119 14.65 -10.72 -10.01
CA GLY A 119 15.05 -10.73 -11.41
C GLY A 119 13.91 -11.13 -12.34
N LEU A 120 14.20 -11.98 -13.31
CA LEU A 120 13.25 -12.39 -14.35
C LEU A 120 12.06 -13.22 -13.82
N LEU A 121 12.08 -13.65 -12.55
CA LEU A 121 10.94 -14.33 -11.92
C LEU A 121 9.75 -13.37 -11.69
N GLY A 122 10.04 -12.08 -11.43
CA GLY A 122 9.03 -11.02 -11.34
C GLY A 122 8.46 -10.62 -12.70
N GLY A 123 9.21 -10.89 -13.78
CA GLY A 123 8.82 -10.64 -15.16
C GLY A 123 9.99 -10.15 -16.02
N PHE A 124 9.76 -9.98 -17.32
CA PHE A 124 10.80 -9.49 -18.23
C PHE A 124 11.15 -8.02 -18.02
N ASN A 125 10.21 -7.20 -17.54
CA ASN A 125 10.43 -5.79 -17.24
C ASN A 125 10.71 -5.61 -15.75
N LEU A 126 11.99 -5.51 -15.39
CA LEU A 126 12.46 -5.43 -14.00
C LEU A 126 11.97 -4.19 -13.24
N TYR A 127 11.43 -3.18 -13.92
CA TYR A 127 10.92 -1.94 -13.30
C TYR A 127 9.39 -1.82 -13.39
N GLN A 128 8.70 -2.86 -13.84
CA GLN A 128 7.24 -2.83 -13.97
C GLN A 128 6.57 -2.93 -12.61
N TYR A 129 5.59 -2.07 -12.35
CA TYR A 129 4.70 -2.19 -11.20
C TYR A 129 3.65 -3.28 -11.42
N ALA A 130 2.82 -3.10 -12.45
CA ALA A 130 1.79 -4.07 -12.81
C ALA A 130 1.45 -3.96 -14.31
N PRO A 131 0.79 -4.98 -14.90
CA PRO A 131 0.25 -4.90 -16.25
C PRO A 131 -0.83 -3.82 -16.41
N ASN A 132 -1.61 -3.55 -15.36
CA ASN A 132 -2.69 -2.57 -15.35
C ASN A 132 -2.93 -2.02 -13.93
N GLY A 133 -2.77 -0.69 -13.74
CA GLY A 133 -2.93 -0.03 -12.43
C GLY A 133 -4.36 0.02 -11.86
N LEU A 134 -5.38 -0.34 -12.64
CA LEU A 134 -6.78 -0.35 -12.20
C LEU A 134 -7.18 -1.65 -11.49
N THR A 135 -6.68 -2.79 -11.96
CA THR A 135 -7.15 -4.12 -11.50
C THR A 135 -6.05 -5.01 -10.93
N TRP A 136 -4.79 -4.56 -10.99
CA TRP A 136 -3.64 -5.28 -10.45
C TRP A 136 -2.93 -4.46 -9.38
N ILE A 137 -2.33 -5.19 -8.45
CA ILE A 137 -1.60 -4.65 -7.30
C ILE A 137 -0.29 -5.41 -7.11
N ASP A 138 0.73 -4.77 -6.57
CA ASP A 138 1.98 -5.43 -6.13
C ASP A 138 2.32 -5.02 -4.68
N PRO A 139 1.68 -5.63 -3.67
CA PRO A 139 1.83 -5.19 -2.28
C PRO A 139 3.26 -5.32 -1.72
N TRP A 140 4.03 -6.25 -2.29
CA TRP A 140 5.41 -6.50 -1.84
C TRP A 140 6.42 -5.72 -2.69
N GLY A 141 6.08 -5.37 -3.92
CA GLY A 141 7.04 -4.88 -4.88
C GLY A 141 7.92 -6.01 -5.40
N LEU A 142 7.36 -7.18 -5.70
CA LEU A 142 8.09 -8.35 -6.26
C LEU A 142 7.36 -9.00 -7.43
N ALA A 143 6.04 -9.12 -7.32
CA ALA A 143 5.22 -9.76 -8.33
C ALA A 143 3.78 -9.28 -8.18
N CYS A 144 3.25 -8.69 -9.24
CA CYS A 144 1.86 -8.23 -9.25
C CYS A 144 0.87 -9.40 -9.25
N THR A 145 -0.29 -9.18 -8.63
CA THR A 145 -1.46 -10.05 -8.69
C THR A 145 -2.70 -9.25 -9.07
N GLY A 146 -3.70 -9.89 -9.66
CA GLY A 146 -5.00 -9.26 -9.86
C GLY A 146 -5.70 -9.04 -8.52
N ARG A 147 -6.56 -8.04 -8.40
CA ARG A 147 -7.32 -7.76 -7.16
C ARG A 147 -8.17 -8.96 -6.70
N LEU A 148 -8.69 -9.76 -7.64
CA LEU A 148 -9.40 -11.03 -7.39
C LEU A 148 -8.47 -12.26 -7.33
N GLY A 149 -7.21 -12.08 -7.72
CA GLY A 149 -6.20 -13.11 -7.75
C GLY A 149 -5.60 -13.30 -6.37
N LYS A 150 -6.12 -14.29 -5.64
CA LYS A 150 -5.49 -14.86 -4.43
C LYS A 150 -3.98 -14.96 -4.63
N GLN A 151 -3.23 -14.73 -3.55
CA GLN A 151 -1.76 -14.78 -3.38
C GLN A 151 -1.05 -16.09 -3.87
N ALA A 152 -1.68 -16.91 -4.70
CA ALA A 152 -1.20 -18.18 -5.23
C ALA A 152 0.19 -18.08 -5.87
N ARG A 153 0.45 -17.03 -6.66
CA ARG A 153 1.77 -16.84 -7.30
C ARG A 153 2.91 -16.59 -6.30
N LEU A 154 2.62 -15.95 -5.16
CA LEU A 154 3.62 -15.75 -4.09
C LEU A 154 3.90 -17.05 -3.32
N ARG A 155 2.88 -17.88 -3.08
CA ARG A 155 3.05 -19.23 -2.48
C ARG A 155 3.79 -20.20 -3.40
N GLU A 156 3.58 -20.08 -4.71
CA GLU A 156 4.37 -20.81 -5.71
C GLU A 156 5.84 -20.38 -5.68
N LEU A 157 6.09 -19.07 -5.56
CA LEU A 157 7.44 -18.51 -5.43
C LEU A 157 8.15 -18.93 -4.14
N GLU A 158 7.45 -18.94 -2.99
CA GLU A 158 7.99 -19.39 -1.70
C GLU A 158 8.59 -20.81 -1.78
N ASN A 159 7.95 -21.70 -2.55
CA ASN A 159 8.35 -23.09 -2.71
C ASN A 159 9.24 -23.34 -3.94
N ASP A 160 9.58 -22.31 -4.73
CA ASP A 160 10.37 -22.48 -5.94
C ASP A 160 11.86 -22.67 -5.62
N LEU A 161 12.35 -23.89 -5.84
CA LEU A 161 13.77 -24.27 -5.71
C LEU A 161 14.70 -23.50 -6.66
N LYS A 162 14.19 -22.77 -7.65
CA LYS A 162 14.97 -21.89 -8.52
C LYS A 162 15.22 -20.52 -7.92
N GLN A 163 14.58 -20.16 -6.80
CA GLN A 163 14.87 -18.90 -6.14
C GLN A 163 16.33 -18.83 -5.64
N PRO A 164 17.00 -17.67 -5.79
CA PRO A 164 18.29 -17.44 -5.16
C PRO A 164 18.20 -17.66 -3.65
N LYS A 165 19.20 -18.29 -3.05
CA LYS A 165 19.21 -18.60 -1.61
C LYS A 165 18.99 -17.38 -0.71
N HIS A 166 19.36 -16.19 -1.18
CA HIS A 166 19.19 -14.93 -0.43
C HIS A 166 17.75 -14.41 -0.42
N VAL A 167 16.89 -14.86 -1.36
CA VAL A 167 15.46 -14.48 -1.45
C VAL A 167 14.59 -15.43 -0.63
N ARG A 168 15.03 -16.69 -0.45
CA ARG A 168 14.28 -17.70 0.31
C ARG A 168 14.12 -17.27 1.77
N GLY A 169 12.89 -17.00 2.18
CA GLY A 169 12.52 -16.55 3.53
C GLY A 169 12.01 -15.11 3.62
N TRP A 170 12.03 -14.36 2.50
CA TRP A 170 11.42 -13.03 2.40
C TRP A 170 9.90 -13.09 2.18
N ILE A 171 9.40 -14.21 1.67
CA ILE A 171 7.98 -14.51 1.46
C ILE A 171 7.59 -15.55 2.51
N LYS A 172 6.58 -15.24 3.34
CA LYS A 172 5.99 -16.13 4.38
C LYS A 172 4.47 -15.96 4.38
#